data_AF-A0A8T2HTW5-F1
#
_entry.id   AF-A0A8T2HTW5-F1
#
_cell.length_a   1.000
_cell.length_b   1.000
_cell.length_c   1.000
_cell.angle_alpha   90.00
_cell.angle_beta   90.00
_cell.angle_gamma   90.00
#
_symmetry.space_group_name_H-M   'P 1'
#
loop_
_entity.id
_entity.type
_entity.pdbx_description
1 polymer ?
#
loop_
_entity_poly.entity_id
_entity_poly.type
_entity_poly.pdbx_seq_one_letter_code
_entity_poly.pdbx_strand_id
1 'polypeptide(L)'
;MAAFQETSLRVNIEFLRASAGRTGRIIRFNHTPDIVPGQLQGRITPGDWSAFMTDVDALARIHPYIQKPNAKQVGKWAACFAIGAVVGLCIVDPDAGDYNVWEEEVRAVIAKHQALFQKAGCMLSLVRRRDYWIQIDIDPSRAPAIPVAMGMPPPAGKPGQPPASPFETVAP
;
A
#
# COMPACT_ATOMS: atom_id res chain seq x y z
N MET A 1 5.51 -1.32 17.08
CA MET A 1 5.51 0.13 16.82
C MET A 1 5.38 0.33 15.31
N ALA A 2 4.34 1.02 14.84
CA ALA A 2 4.12 1.26 13.42
C ALA A 2 5.23 2.18 12.88
N ALA A 3 5.88 1.77 11.79
CA ALA A 3 7.03 2.50 11.23
C ALA A 3 6.64 3.75 10.43
N PHE A 4 5.34 4.02 10.24
CA PHE A 4 4.84 5.13 9.44
C PHE A 4 3.87 5.99 10.24
N GLN A 5 4.33 7.17 10.64
CA GLN A 5 3.45 8.22 11.15
C GLN A 5 3.00 9.07 9.97
N GLU A 6 1.72 8.94 9.62
CA GLU A 6 1.04 10.00 8.89
C GLU A 6 1.07 11.28 9.73
N THR A 7 1.21 12.40 9.05
CA THR A 7 1.17 13.72 9.69
C THR A 7 0.16 14.58 8.94
N SER A 8 -0.07 15.81 9.40
CA SER A 8 -0.88 16.77 8.65
C SER A 8 -0.32 17.11 7.26
N LEU A 9 0.98 16.83 7.02
CA LEU A 9 1.69 17.12 5.78
C LEU A 9 2.19 15.86 5.06
N ARG A 10 1.81 14.67 5.54
CA ARG A 10 2.28 13.41 4.98
C ARG A 10 1.21 12.34 5.03
N VAL A 11 0.94 11.75 3.87
CA VAL A 11 0.12 10.55 3.72
C VAL A 11 1.00 9.42 3.20
N ASN A 12 0.82 8.21 3.72
CA ASN A 12 1.56 7.03 3.28
C ASN A 12 0.57 5.97 2.79
N ILE A 13 0.84 5.35 1.64
CA ILE A 13 0.08 4.22 1.11
C ILE A 13 0.94 2.98 1.23
N GLU A 14 0.67 2.17 2.24
CA GLU A 14 1.51 1.03 2.61
C GLU A 14 1.13 -0.24 1.85
N PHE A 15 2.13 -0.94 1.30
CA PHE A 15 1.95 -2.29 0.73
C PHE A 15 2.04 -3.33 1.87
N LEU A 16 0.95 -3.49 2.63
CA LEU A 16 0.91 -4.36 3.80
C LEU A 16 0.76 -5.83 3.39
N ARG A 17 1.79 -6.63 3.69
CA ARG A 17 1.76 -8.08 3.50
C ARG A 17 0.68 -8.71 4.38
N ALA A 18 -0.22 -9.48 3.79
CA ALA A 18 -1.24 -10.21 4.51
C ALA A 18 -1.47 -11.60 3.90
N SER A 19 -2.11 -12.49 4.67
CA SER A 19 -2.58 -13.79 4.19
C SER A 19 -4.10 -13.77 4.05
N ALA A 20 -4.60 -14.22 2.90
CA ALA A 20 -6.03 -14.36 2.61
C ALA A 20 -6.52 -15.79 2.89
N GLY A 21 -6.05 -16.43 3.97
CA GLY A 21 -6.43 -17.80 4.32
C GLY A 21 -6.04 -18.79 3.21
N ARG A 22 -7.00 -19.56 2.68
CA ARG A 22 -6.77 -20.58 1.63
C ARG A 22 -6.33 -20.00 0.28
N THR A 23 -6.55 -18.71 0.06
CA THR A 23 -6.31 -18.04 -1.24
C THR A 23 -4.85 -17.62 -1.44
N GLY A 24 -4.03 -17.65 -0.37
CA GLY A 24 -2.60 -17.36 -0.44
C GLY A 24 -2.20 -15.98 0.11
N ARG A 25 -1.06 -15.48 -0.38
CA ARG A 25 -0.48 -14.18 0.01
C ARG A 25 -1.18 -13.05 -0.75
N ILE A 26 -1.46 -11.95 -0.07
CA ILE A 26 -2.05 -10.72 -0.65
C ILE A 26 -1.33 -9.49 -0.12
N ILE A 27 -1.52 -8.36 -0.82
CA ILE A 27 -1.18 -7.03 -0.32
C ILE A 27 -2.48 -6.31 0.06
N ARG A 28 -2.49 -5.65 1.22
CA ARG A 28 -3.56 -4.76 1.68
C ARG A 28 -3.01 -3.34 1.76
N PHE A 29 -3.91 -2.37 1.65
CA PHE A 29 -3.60 -0.96 1.82
C PHE A 29 -4.27 -0.41 3.08
N ASN A 30 -3.67 0.63 3.64
CA ASN A 30 -4.26 1.46 4.70
C ASN A 30 -5.26 2.50 4.16
N HIS A 31 -5.29 2.71 2.84
CA HIS A 31 -6.22 3.61 2.17
C HIS A 31 -7.03 2.88 1.09
N THR A 32 -8.24 3.37 0.79
CA THR A 32 -9.11 2.84 -0.25
C THR A 32 -9.30 3.87 -1.38
N PRO A 33 -9.63 3.44 -2.61
CA PRO A 33 -9.90 4.36 -3.72
C PRO A 33 -11.12 5.26 -3.48
N ASP A 34 -12.04 4.87 -2.59
CA ASP A 34 -13.31 5.56 -2.38
C ASP A 34 -13.21 6.76 -1.42
N ILE A 35 -12.17 6.78 -0.57
CA ILE A 35 -12.03 7.78 0.49
C ILE A 35 -10.71 8.52 0.32
N VAL A 36 -10.79 9.81 -0.02
CA VAL A 36 -9.63 10.69 -0.08
C VAL A 36 -9.14 10.97 1.36
N PRO A 37 -7.85 10.76 1.67
CA PRO A 37 -7.28 11.10 2.96
C PRO A 37 -7.54 12.55 3.33
N GLY A 38 -7.86 12.81 4.61
CA GLY A 38 -8.24 14.15 5.09
C GLY A 38 -7.23 15.24 4.74
N GLN A 39 -5.94 14.89 4.73
CA GLN A 39 -4.83 15.77 4.40
C GLN A 39 -4.81 16.21 2.92
N LEU A 40 -5.41 15.42 2.04
CA LEU A 40 -5.47 15.67 0.60
C LEU A 40 -6.81 16.27 0.14
N GLN A 41 -7.79 16.39 1.06
CA GLN A 41 -9.06 17.04 0.75
C GLN A 41 -8.84 18.48 0.31
N GLY A 42 -9.48 18.88 -0.78
CA GLY A 42 -9.31 20.20 -1.40
C GLY A 42 -8.03 20.34 -2.24
N ARG A 43 -7.17 19.33 -2.27
CA ARG A 43 -5.96 19.28 -3.11
C ARG A 43 -6.14 18.34 -4.28
N ILE A 44 -6.64 17.14 -4.00
CA ILE A 44 -6.85 16.06 -4.97
C ILE A 44 -8.35 15.78 -5.08
N THR A 45 -8.87 15.64 -6.29
CA THR A 45 -10.27 15.26 -6.48
C THR A 45 -10.48 13.77 -6.16
N PRO A 46 -11.69 13.36 -5.75
CA PRO A 46 -11.97 11.93 -5.55
C PRO A 46 -11.73 11.07 -6.80
N GLY A 47 -11.97 11.61 -7.99
CA GLY A 47 -11.72 10.92 -9.26
C GLY A 47 -10.23 10.67 -9.50
N ASP A 48 -9.39 11.69 -9.28
CA ASP A 48 -7.94 11.57 -9.43
C ASP A 48 -7.34 10.62 -8.40
N TRP A 49 -7.84 10.67 -7.15
CA TRP A 49 -7.44 9.75 -6.10
C TRP A 49 -7.80 8.31 -6.44
N SER A 50 -9.03 8.06 -6.87
CA SER A 50 -9.50 6.73 -7.27
C SER A 50 -8.70 6.17 -8.44
N ALA A 51 -8.40 6.99 -9.45
CA ALA A 51 -7.57 6.59 -10.59
C ALA A 51 -6.14 6.23 -10.15
N PHE A 52 -5.53 7.04 -9.28
CA PHE A 52 -4.23 6.75 -8.71
C PHE A 52 -4.22 5.46 -7.89
N MET A 53 -5.17 5.28 -6.97
CA MET A 53 -5.28 4.08 -6.15
C MET A 53 -5.57 2.82 -6.98
N THR A 54 -6.26 2.94 -8.11
CA THR A 54 -6.49 1.82 -9.05
C THR A 54 -5.17 1.36 -9.68
N ASP A 55 -4.31 2.28 -10.11
CA ASP A 55 -2.98 1.93 -10.62
C ASP A 55 -2.11 1.32 -9.51
N VAL A 56 -2.22 1.82 -8.27
CA VAL A 56 -1.52 1.24 -7.10
C VAL A 56 -2.03 -0.16 -6.77
N ASP A 57 -3.34 -0.43 -6.90
CA ASP A 57 -3.89 -1.79 -6.75
C ASP A 57 -3.34 -2.75 -7.81
N ALA A 58 -3.15 -2.29 -9.04
CA ALA A 58 -2.51 -3.09 -10.08
C ALA A 58 -1.07 -3.48 -9.68
N LEU A 59 -0.31 -2.57 -9.06
CA LEU A 59 1.03 -2.85 -8.53
C LEU A 59 1.02 -3.88 -7.40
N ALA A 60 0.00 -3.86 -6.53
CA ALA A 60 -0.16 -4.87 -5.48
C ALA A 60 -0.37 -6.27 -6.06
N ARG A 61 -1.05 -6.40 -7.20
CA ARG A 61 -1.33 -7.68 -7.89
C ARG A 61 -0.13 -8.28 -8.61
N ILE A 62 0.94 -7.53 -8.80
CA ILE A 62 2.21 -8.03 -9.33
C ILE A 62 3.33 -8.03 -8.29
N HIS A 63 3.03 -7.69 -7.03
CA HIS A 63 4.02 -7.54 -5.97
C HIS A 63 4.81 -8.87 -5.74
N PRO A 64 6.15 -8.84 -5.61
CA PRO A 64 6.97 -10.05 -5.45
C PRO A 64 6.54 -11.01 -4.33
N TYR A 65 6.07 -10.47 -3.21
CA TYR A 65 5.51 -11.22 -2.09
C TYR A 65 4.37 -12.18 -2.48
N ILE A 66 3.51 -11.79 -3.44
CA ILE A 66 2.34 -12.59 -3.83
C ILE A 66 2.63 -13.55 -4.98
N GLN A 67 3.75 -13.36 -5.68
CA GLN A 67 4.13 -14.23 -6.78
C GLN A 67 4.46 -15.63 -6.24
N LYS A 68 4.00 -16.65 -6.97
CA LYS A 68 4.34 -18.04 -6.64
C LYS A 68 5.76 -18.35 -7.10
N PRO A 69 6.52 -19.14 -6.33
CA PRO A 69 7.85 -19.60 -6.75
C PRO A 69 7.78 -20.30 -8.09
N ASN A 70 8.65 -19.94 -9.04
CA ASN A 70 8.79 -20.74 -10.25
C ASN A 70 9.55 -22.05 -9.94
N ALA A 71 9.37 -23.09 -10.75
CA ALA A 71 10.01 -24.40 -10.52
C ALA A 71 11.55 -24.33 -10.45
N LYS A 72 12.17 -23.36 -11.14
CA LYS A 72 13.62 -23.12 -11.12
C LYS A 72 14.10 -22.53 -9.78
N GLN A 73 13.29 -21.67 -9.15
CA GLN A 73 13.51 -21.14 -7.81
C GLN A 73 13.32 -22.22 -6.75
N VAL A 74 12.30 -23.07 -6.90
CA VAL A 74 12.10 -24.24 -6.03
C VAL A 74 13.30 -25.18 -6.09
N GLY A 75 13.87 -25.44 -7.27
CA GLY A 75 15.09 -26.25 -7.41
C GLY A 75 16.32 -25.63 -6.72
N LYS A 76 16.48 -24.30 -6.81
CA LYS A 76 17.54 -23.57 -6.09
C LYS A 76 17.32 -23.61 -4.57
N TRP A 77 16.08 -23.51 -4.12
CA TRP A 77 15.74 -23.65 -2.71
C TRP A 77 16.01 -25.06 -2.22
N ALA A 78 15.58 -26.10 -2.96
CA ALA A 78 15.86 -27.49 -2.61
C ALA A 78 17.37 -27.76 -2.47
N ALA A 79 18.20 -27.20 -3.35
CA ALA A 79 19.66 -27.26 -3.21
C ALA A 79 20.17 -26.52 -1.96
N CYS A 80 19.62 -25.35 -1.63
CA CYS A 80 19.95 -24.63 -0.40
C CYS A 80 19.45 -25.34 0.87
N PHE A 81 18.30 -26.02 0.84
CA PHE A 81 17.78 -26.85 1.94
C PHE A 81 18.62 -28.10 2.12
N ALA A 82 19.13 -28.71 1.04
CA ALA A 82 20.06 -29.85 1.14
C ALA A 82 21.37 -29.47 1.83
N ILE A 83 21.87 -28.25 1.61
CA ILE A 83 23.07 -27.71 2.27
C ILE A 83 22.72 -27.21 3.70
N GLY A 84 21.57 -26.56 3.88
CA GLY A 84 21.10 -26.03 5.16
C GLY A 84 20.63 -27.09 6.16
N ALA A 85 20.17 -28.25 5.69
CA ALA A 85 19.84 -29.41 6.53
C ALA A 85 21.08 -30.00 7.23
N VAL A 86 22.28 -29.77 6.70
CA VAL A 86 23.56 -30.13 7.35
C VAL A 86 23.91 -29.15 8.48
N VAL A 87 23.37 -27.93 8.47
CA VAL A 87 23.74 -26.82 9.37
C VAL A 87 22.59 -26.42 10.34
N GLY A 88 21.41 -27.04 10.22
CA GLY A 88 20.32 -26.88 11.20
C GLY A 88 19.54 -25.56 11.12
N LEU A 89 19.60 -24.84 10.01
CA LEU A 89 18.97 -23.52 9.84
C LEU A 89 18.14 -23.50 8.55
N CYS A 90 16.84 -23.77 8.64
CA CYS A 90 15.96 -23.80 7.47
C CYS A 90 14.58 -23.22 7.81
N ILE A 91 14.53 -21.90 8.04
CA ILE A 91 13.32 -21.09 7.92
C ILE A 91 13.67 -19.94 6.96
N VAL A 92 13.54 -20.20 5.67
CA VAL A 92 13.55 -19.12 4.67
C VAL A 92 12.22 -19.24 3.96
N ASP A 93 11.44 -18.18 4.00
CA ASP A 93 10.22 -18.04 3.21
C ASP A 93 10.51 -17.02 2.09
N PRO A 94 11.36 -17.38 1.10
CA PRO A 94 11.85 -16.44 0.11
C PRO A 94 10.71 -15.96 -0.80
N ASP A 95 10.58 -14.64 -0.91
CA ASP A 95 9.72 -14.01 -1.91
C ASP A 95 10.20 -14.43 -3.32
N ALA A 96 9.26 -14.73 -4.23
CA ALA A 96 9.56 -15.31 -5.53
C ALA A 96 9.78 -14.28 -6.64
N GLY A 97 9.24 -13.06 -6.51
CA GLY A 97 9.35 -12.03 -7.55
C GLY A 97 10.63 -11.19 -7.46
N ASP A 98 10.92 -10.48 -8.55
CA ASP A 98 12.01 -9.50 -8.60
C ASP A 98 11.53 -8.13 -8.09
N TYR A 99 12.06 -7.70 -6.94
CA TYR A 99 11.73 -6.40 -6.36
C TYR A 99 12.24 -5.23 -7.20
N ASN A 100 13.31 -5.38 -7.98
CA ASN A 100 13.83 -4.26 -8.79
C ASN A 100 12.87 -3.92 -9.93
N VAL A 101 12.39 -4.95 -10.64
CA VAL A 101 11.38 -4.78 -11.70
C VAL A 101 10.10 -4.17 -11.14
N TRP A 102 9.64 -4.67 -9.99
CA TRP A 102 8.47 -4.11 -9.33
C TRP A 102 8.68 -2.64 -8.90
N GLU A 103 9.85 -2.29 -8.35
CA GLU A 103 10.18 -0.91 -8.01
C GLU A 103 10.19 0.02 -9.23
N GLU A 104 10.62 -0.45 -10.41
CA GLU A 104 10.56 0.31 -11.66
C GLU A 104 9.12 0.58 -12.09
N GLU A 105 8.24 -0.42 -12.02
CA GLU A 105 6.80 -0.25 -12.30
C GLU A 105 6.15 0.75 -11.33
N VAL A 106 6.50 0.67 -10.03
CA VAL A 106 6.03 1.64 -9.04
C VAL A 106 6.50 3.06 -9.39
N ARG A 107 7.77 3.23 -9.78
CA ARG A 107 8.29 4.53 -10.22
C ARG A 107 7.60 5.04 -11.49
N ALA A 108 7.23 4.16 -12.42
CA ALA A 108 6.48 4.52 -13.61
C ALA A 108 5.08 5.05 -13.27
N VAL A 109 4.36 4.38 -12.35
CA VAL A 109 3.07 4.85 -11.85
C VAL A 109 3.21 6.19 -11.12
N ILE A 110 4.24 6.35 -10.27
CA ILE A 110 4.55 7.62 -9.63
C ILE A 110 4.76 8.71 -10.68
N ALA A 111 5.60 8.47 -11.69
CA ALA A 111 5.89 9.45 -12.75
C ALA A 111 4.63 9.85 -13.54
N LYS A 112 3.74 8.89 -13.83
CA LYS A 112 2.45 9.14 -14.50
C LYS A 112 1.58 10.14 -13.72
N HIS A 113 1.49 9.98 -12.40
CA HIS A 113 0.63 10.81 -11.53
C HIS A 113 1.34 12.04 -10.95
N GLN A 114 2.66 12.11 -11.02
CA GLN A 114 3.48 13.15 -10.40
C GLN A 114 3.03 14.56 -10.78
N ALA A 115 2.77 14.81 -12.07
CA ALA A 115 2.36 16.13 -12.54
C ALA A 115 1.03 16.60 -11.94
N LEU A 116 0.09 15.67 -11.71
CA LEU A 116 -1.20 15.95 -11.09
C LEU A 116 -1.01 16.33 -9.62
N PHE A 117 -0.26 15.49 -8.88
CA PHE A 117 0.01 15.74 -7.46
C PHE A 117 0.83 17.03 -7.26
N GLN A 118 1.79 17.34 -8.13
CA GLN A 118 2.57 18.57 -8.05
C GLN A 118 1.71 19.83 -8.24
N LYS A 119 0.72 19.81 -9.14
CA LYS A 119 -0.24 20.93 -9.29
C LYS A 119 -1.03 21.17 -8.00
N ALA A 120 -1.34 20.12 -7.27
CA ALA A 120 -2.01 20.16 -5.98
C ALA A 120 -1.08 20.50 -4.78
N GLY A 121 0.21 20.73 -5.05
CA GLY A 121 1.23 20.99 -4.04
C GLY A 121 1.65 19.74 -3.27
N CYS A 122 1.65 18.59 -3.92
CA CYS A 122 2.06 17.31 -3.33
C CYS A 122 3.23 16.71 -4.12
N MET A 123 4.07 15.92 -3.46
CA MET A 123 5.17 15.17 -4.07
C MET A 123 5.02 13.69 -3.75
N LEU A 124 5.04 12.84 -4.78
CA LEU A 124 5.04 11.40 -4.62
C LEU A 124 6.47 10.88 -4.56
N SER A 125 6.70 9.88 -3.70
CA SER A 125 7.95 9.14 -3.67
C SER A 125 7.71 7.69 -3.26
N LEU A 126 8.49 6.77 -3.82
CA LEU A 126 8.57 5.40 -3.30
C LEU A 126 9.59 5.39 -2.18
N VAL A 127 9.21 4.86 -1.02
CA VAL A 127 10.13 4.71 0.09
C VAL A 127 10.13 3.26 0.56
N ARG A 128 11.33 2.80 0.94
CA ARG A 128 11.61 1.44 1.36
C ARG A 128 12.35 1.45 2.68
N ARG A 129 11.84 0.70 3.65
CA ARG A 129 12.60 0.28 4.86
C ARG A 129 12.49 -1.23 5.01
N ARG A 130 11.73 -1.71 5.98
CA ARG A 130 11.34 -3.12 6.09
C ARG A 130 10.24 -3.45 5.07
N ASP A 131 9.29 -2.55 4.93
CA ASP A 131 8.15 -2.63 4.03
C ASP A 131 8.28 -1.53 2.95
N TYR A 132 7.40 -1.53 1.95
CA TYR A 132 7.32 -0.50 0.92
C TYR A 132 6.05 0.33 1.10
N TRP A 133 6.13 1.62 0.78
CA TRP A 133 4.97 2.49 0.69
C TRP A 133 5.23 3.63 -0.29
N ILE A 134 4.14 4.18 -0.83
CA ILE A 134 4.18 5.44 -1.56
C ILE A 134 3.93 6.55 -0.56
N GLN A 135 4.87 7.48 -0.44
CA GLN A 135 4.77 8.65 0.42
C GLN A 135 4.30 9.85 -0.42
N ILE A 136 3.33 10.58 0.12
CA ILE A 136 2.79 11.80 -0.43
C ILE A 136 3.12 12.92 0.55
N ASP A 137 4.13 13.73 0.23
CA ASP A 137 4.49 14.91 1.02
C ASP A 137 3.72 16.12 0.49
N ILE A 138 3.08 16.85 1.39
CA ILE A 138 2.28 18.03 1.10
C ILE A 138 3.14 19.27 1.35
N ASP A 139 3.26 20.12 0.34
CA ASP A 139 3.88 21.43 0.45
C ASP A 139 2.96 22.38 1.24
N PRO A 140 3.35 22.77 2.48
CA PRO A 140 2.52 23.65 3.30
C PRO A 140 2.43 25.07 2.73
N SER A 141 3.34 25.47 1.83
CA SER A 141 3.36 26.81 1.24
C SER A 141 2.30 27.00 0.15
N ARG A 142 1.74 25.90 -0.39
CA ARG A 142 0.68 25.95 -1.40
C ARG A 142 -0.67 25.73 -0.76
N ALA A 143 -1.55 26.72 -0.88
CA ALA A 143 -2.94 26.59 -0.44
C ALA A 143 -3.68 25.48 -1.22
N PRO A 144 -4.69 24.82 -0.62
CA PRO A 144 -5.55 23.90 -1.35
C PRO A 144 -6.20 24.61 -2.55
N ALA A 145 -6.20 23.96 -3.71
CA ALA A 145 -6.71 24.53 -4.95
C ALA A 145 -8.26 24.55 -4.99
N ILE A 146 -8.89 23.66 -4.24
CA ILE A 146 -10.34 23.53 -4.16
C ILE A 146 -10.75 23.90 -2.72
N PRO A 147 -11.70 24.84 -2.53
CA PRO A 147 -12.23 25.13 -1.21
C PRO A 147 -12.81 23.86 -0.60
N VAL A 148 -12.22 23.38 0.49
CA VAL A 148 -12.85 22.35 1.32
C VAL A 148 -13.99 23.04 2.02
N ALA A 149 -15.24 22.67 1.74
CA ALA A 149 -16.34 23.04 2.60
C ALA A 149 -15.97 22.54 4.01
N MET A 150 -15.80 23.45 4.98
CA MET A 150 -15.53 23.10 6.38
C MET A 150 -16.74 22.35 6.96
N GLY A 151 -16.91 21.10 6.58
CA GLY A 151 -17.91 20.18 7.07
C GLY A 151 -17.22 19.22 8.02
N MET A 152 -17.20 19.61 9.31
CA MET A 152 -16.98 18.80 10.51
C MET A 152 -15.74 17.87 10.55
N PRO A 153 -14.93 17.90 11.62
CA PRO A 153 -13.81 16.98 11.77
C PRO A 153 -14.30 15.52 11.70
N PRO A 154 -13.53 14.61 11.06
CA PRO A 154 -13.86 13.19 11.07
C PRO A 154 -13.90 12.69 12.53
N PRO A 155 -14.82 11.78 12.88
CA PRO A 155 -14.79 11.16 14.20
C PRO A 155 -13.43 10.47 14.35
N ALA A 156 -12.72 10.79 15.42
CA ALA A 156 -11.45 10.17 15.77
C ALA A 156 -11.67 8.64 15.88
N GLY A 157 -11.33 7.92 14.81
CA GLY A 157 -11.31 6.48 14.79
C GLY A 157 -10.27 6.00 15.81
N LYS A 158 -10.74 5.49 16.95
CA LYS A 158 -9.87 4.80 17.89
C LYS A 158 -9.24 3.59 17.19
N PRO A 159 -7.92 3.37 17.28
CA PRO A 159 -7.30 2.18 16.74
C PRO A 159 -7.78 0.97 17.56
N GLY A 160 -8.55 0.07 16.93
CA GLY A 160 -8.84 -1.25 17.51
C GLY A 160 -10.29 -1.77 17.41
N GLN A 161 -11.20 -1.11 16.70
CA GLN A 161 -12.56 -1.67 16.57
C GLN A 161 -12.67 -2.54 15.29
N PRO A 162 -12.90 -3.86 15.40
CA PRO A 162 -13.20 -4.69 14.25
C PRO A 162 -14.55 -4.25 13.64
N PRO A 163 -14.75 -4.39 12.31
CA PRO A 163 -15.99 -4.03 11.67
C PRO A 163 -17.14 -4.85 12.27
N ALA A 164 -18.20 -4.15 12.71
CA ALA A 164 -19.44 -4.80 13.11
C ALA A 164 -20.02 -5.52 11.88
N SER A 165 -20.19 -6.85 11.99
CA SER A 165 -20.83 -7.66 10.96
C SER A 165 -22.30 -7.25 10.80
N PRO A 166 -22.78 -6.99 9.57
CA PRO A 166 -24.20 -6.82 9.31
C PRO A 166 -24.78 -8.19 8.96
N PHE A 167 -25.11 -8.98 9.98
CA PHE A 167 -26.12 -10.03 9.82
C PHE A 167 -27.15 -9.83 10.90
N GLU A 168 -28.07 -8.93 10.54
CA GLU A 168 -29.32 -8.71 11.24
C GLU A 168 -30.16 -9.98 11.14
N THR A 169 -30.63 -10.39 12.30
CA THR A 169 -31.59 -11.48 12.50
C THR A 169 -32.89 -11.16 11.76
N VAL A 170 -33.38 -12.09 10.94
CA VAL A 170 -34.80 -12.15 10.60
C VAL A 170 -35.28 -13.58 10.77
N ALA A 171 -35.91 -13.83 11.92
CA ALA A 171 -36.99 -14.79 12.10
C ALA A 171 -38.29 -13.96 12.20
N PRO A 172 -39.49 -14.50 11.96
CA PRO A 172 -40.01 -15.70 12.63
C PRO A 172 -40.18 -16.94 11.74
#